data_AF-A0A0Q4U7P6-F1
#
_entry.id   AF-A0A0Q4U7P6-F1
#
_cell.length_a   1.000
_cell.length_b   1.000
_cell.length_c   1.000
_cell.angle_alpha   90.00
_cell.angle_beta   90.00
_cell.angle_gamma   90.00
#
_symmetry.space_group_name_H-M   'P 1'
#
loop_
_entity.id
_entity.type
_entity.pdbx_description
1 polymer ?
#
loop_
_entity_poly.entity_id
_entity_poly.type
_entity_poly.pdbx_seq_one_letter_code
_entity_poly.pdbx_strand_id
1 'polypeptide(L)'
;MSWLILLRRFWPALIVLAMGLWVARLDRLRADYRQTLTNERAAWSAAIADAAKARLADEARFARQQATAAQTYAASLASRQPLIIHSKDTVTRYAQTDAGRALCRAPDRVRDIDALDALLAHDSGPPGGGRGAVPTDGSAPPAGR
;
A
#
# COMPACT_ATOMS: atom_id res chain seq x y z
N MET A 1 72.95 -40.04 -30.62
CA MET A 1 72.39 -39.29 -31.78
C MET A 1 70.98 -39.70 -32.21
N SER A 2 70.42 -40.84 -31.76
CA SER A 2 69.06 -41.28 -32.18
C SER A 2 67.90 -40.49 -31.56
N TRP A 3 68.12 -39.85 -30.40
CA TRP A 3 67.09 -39.07 -29.69
C TRP A 3 66.59 -37.85 -30.48
N LEU A 4 67.48 -37.11 -31.13
CA LEU A 4 67.14 -35.91 -31.91
C LEU A 4 66.28 -36.23 -33.15
N ILE A 5 66.48 -37.43 -33.73
CA ILE A 5 65.72 -37.90 -34.90
C ILE A 5 64.29 -38.27 -34.49
N LEU A 6 64.13 -38.95 -33.34
CA LEU A 6 62.82 -39.25 -32.77
C LEU A 6 62.07 -37.98 -32.37
N LEU A 7 62.76 -37.03 -31.72
CA LEU A 7 62.16 -35.76 -31.31
C LEU A 7 61.62 -34.97 -32.51
N ARG A 8 62.40 -34.88 -33.60
CA ARG A 8 62.00 -34.20 -34.84
C ARG A 8 60.87 -34.91 -35.57
N ARG A 9 60.76 -36.24 -35.45
CA ARG A 9 59.70 -37.06 -36.06
C ARG A 9 58.37 -36.94 -35.33
N PHE A 10 58.38 -36.85 -33.99
CA PHE A 10 57.18 -36.77 -33.15
C PHE A 10 56.75 -35.34 -32.78
N TRP A 11 57.61 -34.35 -33.01
CA TRP A 11 57.30 -32.91 -32.80
C TRP A 11 55.95 -32.44 -33.36
N PRO A 12 55.54 -32.76 -34.62
CA PRO A 12 54.23 -32.34 -35.12
C PRO A 12 53.06 -32.98 -34.35
N ALA A 13 53.20 -34.24 -33.90
CA ALA A 13 52.17 -34.92 -33.12
C ALA A 13 51.98 -34.26 -31.75
N LEU A 14 53.06 -33.80 -31.11
CA LEU A 14 52.98 -33.05 -29.85
C LEU A 14 52.24 -31.72 -30.02
N ILE A 15 52.43 -31.01 -31.14
CA ILE A 15 51.71 -29.76 -31.42
C ILE A 15 50.21 -30.03 -31.57
N VAL A 16 49.83 -31.05 -32.35
CA VAL A 16 48.41 -31.40 -32.53
C VAL A 16 47.77 -31.82 -31.19
N LEU A 17 48.49 -32.59 -30.38
CA LEU A 17 48.01 -33.02 -29.06
C LEU A 17 47.85 -31.81 -28.11
N ALA A 18 48.81 -30.89 -28.08
CA ALA A 18 48.73 -29.66 -27.30
C ALA A 18 47.56 -28.77 -27.73
N MET A 19 47.33 -28.59 -29.05
CA MET A 19 46.16 -27.87 -29.54
C MET A 19 44.85 -28.58 -29.19
N GLY A 20 44.78 -29.91 -29.32
CA GLY A 20 43.60 -30.69 -28.95
C GLY A 20 43.25 -30.54 -27.47
N LEU A 21 44.24 -30.61 -26.58
CA LEU A 21 44.08 -30.35 -25.15
C LEU A 21 43.62 -28.91 -24.89
N TRP A 22 44.18 -27.94 -25.62
CA TRP A 22 43.81 -26.53 -25.47
C TRP A 22 42.37 -26.26 -25.90
N VAL A 23 41.93 -26.83 -27.02
CA VAL A 23 40.54 -26.74 -27.49
C VAL A 23 39.59 -27.38 -26.49
N ALA A 24 39.90 -28.59 -26.01
CA ALA A 24 39.09 -29.26 -24.99
C ALA A 24 38.99 -28.44 -23.68
N ARG A 25 40.08 -27.79 -23.28
CA ARG A 25 40.10 -26.88 -22.12
C ARG A 25 39.20 -25.67 -22.33
N LEU A 26 39.24 -25.06 -23.51
CA LEU A 26 38.42 -23.89 -23.87
C LEU A 26 36.93 -24.26 -23.92
N ASP A 27 36.59 -25.40 -24.51
CA ASP A 27 35.20 -25.84 -24.58
C ASP A 27 34.61 -26.13 -23.20
N ARG A 28 35.42 -26.70 -22.29
CA ARG A 28 35.02 -26.87 -20.90
C ARG A 28 34.75 -25.54 -20.21
N LEU A 29 35.66 -24.57 -20.32
CA LEU A 29 35.45 -23.23 -19.76
C LEU A 29 34.20 -22.56 -20.33
N ARG A 30 33.97 -22.67 -21.64
CA ARG A 30 32.77 -22.13 -22.30
C ARG A 30 31.49 -22.80 -21.79
N ALA A 31 31.51 -24.11 -21.58
CA ALA A 31 30.39 -24.85 -21.02
C ALA A 31 30.07 -24.37 -19.59
N ASP A 32 31.10 -24.23 -18.75
CA ASP A 32 30.96 -23.73 -17.38
C ASP A 32 30.33 -22.32 -17.37
N TYR A 33 30.86 -21.39 -18.18
CA TYR A 33 30.30 -20.02 -18.28
C TYR A 33 28.86 -20.01 -18.78
N ARG A 34 28.53 -20.82 -19.78
CA ARG A 34 27.15 -20.92 -20.27
C ARG A 34 26.22 -21.43 -19.19
N GLN A 35 26.65 -22.44 -18.43
CA GLN A 35 25.88 -22.98 -17.32
C GLN A 35 25.65 -21.94 -16.22
N THR A 36 26.68 -21.15 -15.88
CA THR A 36 26.52 -20.04 -14.92
C THR A 36 25.51 -19.01 -15.41
N LEU A 37 25.62 -18.56 -16.66
CA LEU A 37 24.68 -17.59 -17.24
C LEU A 37 23.25 -18.13 -17.32
N THR A 38 23.05 -19.41 -17.61
CA THR A 38 21.71 -20.01 -17.59
C THR A 38 21.14 -20.08 -16.18
N ASN A 39 21.97 -20.40 -15.18
CA ASN A 39 21.55 -20.45 -13.79
C ASN A 39 21.18 -19.06 -13.28
N GLU A 40 21.98 -18.04 -13.60
CA GLU A 40 21.67 -16.65 -13.27
C GLU A 40 20.36 -16.19 -13.91
N ARG A 41 20.16 -16.47 -15.21
CA ARG A 41 18.90 -16.13 -15.89
C ARG A 41 17.70 -16.84 -15.29
N ALA A 42 17.85 -18.12 -14.94
CA ALA A 42 16.80 -18.88 -14.27
C ALA A 42 16.46 -18.24 -12.92
N ALA A 43 17.46 -17.93 -12.10
CA ALA A 43 17.29 -17.27 -10.81
C ALA A 43 16.60 -15.90 -10.93
N TRP A 44 17.04 -15.06 -11.89
CA TRP A 44 16.41 -13.78 -12.17
C TRP A 44 14.95 -13.93 -12.61
N SER A 45 14.66 -14.89 -13.50
CA SER A 45 13.28 -15.12 -13.97
C SER A 45 12.36 -15.61 -12.84
N ALA A 46 12.87 -16.46 -11.95
CA ALA A 46 12.14 -16.92 -10.78
C ALA A 46 11.86 -15.77 -9.81
N ALA A 47 12.86 -14.92 -9.54
CA ALA A 47 12.70 -13.75 -8.69
C ALA A 47 11.66 -12.75 -9.24
N ILE A 48 11.61 -12.54 -10.56
CA ILE A 48 10.59 -11.71 -11.20
C ILE A 48 9.20 -12.33 -11.04
N ALA A 49 9.07 -13.63 -11.25
CA ALA A 49 7.80 -14.34 -11.09
C ALA A 49 7.28 -14.29 -9.64
N ASP A 50 8.17 -14.47 -8.67
CA ASP A 50 7.81 -14.41 -7.25
C ASP A 50 7.48 -12.97 -6.81
N ALA A 51 8.19 -11.97 -7.32
CA ALA A 51 7.85 -10.56 -7.11
C ALA A 51 6.46 -10.21 -7.69
N ALA A 52 6.12 -10.75 -8.87
CA ALA A 52 4.80 -10.55 -9.47
C ALA A 52 3.69 -11.20 -8.62
N LYS A 53 3.91 -12.42 -8.13
CA LYS A 53 2.97 -13.09 -7.21
C LYS A 53 2.80 -12.33 -5.91
N ALA A 54 3.89 -11.81 -5.33
CA ALA A 54 3.84 -11.02 -4.11
C ALA A 54 3.02 -9.74 -4.31
N ARG A 55 3.23 -9.02 -5.42
CA ARG A 55 2.43 -7.83 -5.77
C ARG A 55 0.94 -8.14 -5.88
N LEU A 56 0.57 -9.20 -6.60
CA LEU A 56 -0.84 -9.61 -6.72
C LEU A 56 -1.45 -10.01 -5.37
N ALA A 57 -0.68 -10.67 -4.51
CA ALA A 57 -1.12 -11.01 -3.16
C ALA A 57 -1.34 -9.77 -2.30
N ASP A 58 -0.45 -8.77 -2.39
CA ASP A 58 -0.57 -7.51 -1.66
C ASP A 58 -1.74 -6.67 -2.15
N GLU A 59 -1.97 -6.59 -3.45
CA GLU A 59 -3.16 -5.96 -4.04
C GLU A 59 -4.45 -6.61 -3.53
N ALA A 60 -4.51 -7.95 -3.52
CA ALA A 60 -5.66 -8.69 -3.00
C ALA A 60 -5.87 -8.46 -1.49
N ARG A 61 -4.80 -8.40 -0.70
CA ARG A 61 -4.89 -8.07 0.74
C ARG A 61 -5.41 -6.67 0.95
N PHE A 62 -4.90 -5.69 0.20
CA PHE A 62 -5.33 -4.30 0.32
C PHE A 62 -6.80 -4.12 -0.06
N ALA A 63 -7.25 -4.76 -1.16
CA ALA A 63 -8.65 -4.75 -1.55
C ALA A 63 -9.57 -5.35 -0.47
N ARG A 64 -9.15 -6.47 0.15
CA ARG A 64 -9.87 -7.06 1.29
C ARG A 64 -9.91 -6.14 2.50
N GLN A 65 -8.79 -5.50 2.84
CA GLN A 65 -8.73 -4.56 3.96
C GLN A 65 -9.66 -3.36 3.73
N GLN A 66 -9.71 -2.81 2.51
CA GLN A 66 -10.65 -1.74 2.17
C GLN A 66 -12.10 -2.19 2.29
N ALA A 67 -12.44 -3.37 1.75
CA ALA A 67 -13.79 -3.91 1.84
C ALA A 67 -14.21 -4.13 3.30
N THR A 68 -13.34 -4.70 4.12
CA THR A 68 -13.59 -4.88 5.56
C THR A 68 -13.75 -3.53 6.26
N ALA A 69 -12.89 -2.55 5.99
CA ALA A 69 -12.97 -1.22 6.60
C ALA A 69 -14.29 -0.52 6.24
N ALA A 70 -14.71 -0.60 4.98
CA ALA A 70 -15.99 -0.05 4.53
C ALA A 70 -17.18 -0.72 5.24
N GLN A 71 -17.16 -2.05 5.36
CA GLN A 71 -18.19 -2.80 6.09
C GLN A 71 -18.23 -2.46 7.58
N THR A 72 -17.07 -2.37 8.24
CA THR A 72 -16.99 -1.99 9.65
C THR A 72 -17.50 -0.56 9.87
N TYR A 73 -17.13 0.37 9.00
CA TYR A 73 -17.65 1.74 9.05
C TYR A 73 -19.17 1.77 8.89
N ALA A 74 -19.71 1.09 7.87
CA ALA A 74 -21.15 1.01 7.63
C ALA A 74 -21.89 0.38 8.82
N ALA A 75 -21.34 -0.69 9.41
CA ALA A 75 -21.91 -1.32 10.61
C ALA A 75 -21.89 -0.38 11.82
N SER A 76 -20.79 0.36 12.02
CA SER A 76 -20.69 1.35 13.10
C SER A 76 -21.67 2.52 12.92
N LEU A 77 -21.94 2.92 11.68
CA LEU A 77 -22.89 3.96 11.37
C LEU A 77 -24.31 3.47 11.62
N ALA A 78 -24.63 2.28 11.11
CA ALA A 78 -25.94 1.65 11.30
C ALA A 78 -26.29 1.44 12.79
N SER A 79 -25.30 1.15 13.65
CA SER A 79 -25.55 1.01 15.09
C SER A 79 -25.77 2.35 15.81
N ARG A 80 -25.13 3.43 15.33
CA ARG A 80 -25.28 4.78 15.91
C ARG A 80 -26.50 5.53 15.38
N GLN A 81 -26.93 5.24 14.16
CA GLN A 81 -27.99 5.98 13.48
C GLN A 81 -29.33 6.01 14.24
N PRO A 82 -29.81 4.92 14.87
CA PRO A 82 -31.01 4.97 15.71
C PRO A 82 -30.85 5.91 16.90
N LEU A 83 -29.66 5.97 17.50
CA LEU A 83 -29.37 6.84 18.64
C LEU A 83 -29.38 8.31 18.24
N ILE A 84 -28.81 8.62 17.07
CA ILE A 84 -28.80 9.98 16.48
C ILE A 84 -30.23 10.43 16.14
N ILE A 85 -31.03 9.55 15.53
CA ILE A 85 -32.44 9.86 15.22
C ILE A 85 -33.22 10.07 16.52
N HIS A 86 -33.07 9.18 17.49
CA HIS A 86 -33.77 9.26 18.76
C HIS A 86 -33.42 10.53 19.55
N SER A 87 -32.14 10.89 19.63
CA SER A 87 -31.72 12.12 20.30
C SER A 87 -32.24 13.36 19.60
N LYS A 88 -32.18 13.40 18.26
CA LYS A 88 -32.74 14.49 17.46
C LYS A 88 -34.25 14.64 17.66
N ASP A 89 -35.00 13.55 17.60
CA ASP A 89 -36.45 13.56 17.80
C ASP A 89 -36.81 14.01 19.23
N THR A 90 -36.03 13.58 20.22
CA THR A 90 -36.21 13.97 21.61
C THR A 90 -35.98 15.47 21.80
N VAL A 91 -34.89 16.01 21.25
CA VAL A 91 -34.61 17.45 21.28
C VAL A 91 -35.70 18.24 20.55
N THR A 92 -36.13 17.77 19.38
CA THR A 92 -37.19 18.43 18.60
C THR A 92 -38.51 18.45 19.36
N ARG A 93 -38.89 17.33 19.98
CA ARG A 93 -40.10 17.23 20.81
C ARG A 93 -40.01 18.12 22.04
N TYR A 94 -38.85 18.18 22.71
CA TYR A 94 -38.64 19.08 23.83
C TYR A 94 -38.74 20.55 23.41
N ALA A 95 -38.12 20.93 22.28
CA ALA A 95 -38.16 22.29 21.74
C ALA A 95 -39.57 22.75 21.35
N GLN A 96 -40.51 21.82 21.11
CA GLN A 96 -41.93 22.12 20.87
C GLN A 96 -42.74 22.38 22.16
N THR A 97 -42.18 22.15 23.35
CA THR A 97 -42.81 22.50 24.64
C THR A 97 -42.60 23.99 24.98
N ASP A 98 -43.39 24.57 25.88
CA ASP A 98 -43.21 25.98 26.28
C ASP A 98 -41.87 26.25 26.96
N ALA A 99 -41.44 25.34 27.86
CA ALA A 99 -40.14 25.42 28.52
C ALA A 99 -38.98 25.28 27.52
N GLY A 100 -39.08 24.33 26.59
CA GLY A 100 -38.09 24.14 25.54
C GLY A 100 -38.05 25.28 24.53
N ARG A 101 -39.22 25.83 24.14
CA ARG A 101 -39.30 27.02 23.28
C ARG A 101 -38.61 28.22 23.91
N ALA A 102 -38.79 28.46 25.20
CA ALA A 102 -38.14 29.57 25.90
C ALA A 102 -36.61 29.44 25.90
N LEU A 103 -36.09 28.22 26.13
CA LEU A 103 -34.65 27.93 26.10
C LEU A 103 -34.05 27.98 24.68
N CYS A 104 -34.76 27.47 23.68
CA CYS A 104 -34.30 27.44 22.29
C CYS A 104 -34.43 28.80 21.58
N ARG A 105 -35.40 29.64 21.98
CA ARG A 105 -35.57 31.02 21.49
C ARG A 105 -34.91 32.07 22.37
N ALA A 106 -34.05 31.67 23.32
CA ALA A 106 -33.27 32.62 24.08
C ALA A 106 -32.56 33.56 23.09
N PRO A 107 -32.77 34.89 23.19
CA PRO A 107 -32.43 35.86 22.14
C PRO A 107 -30.94 35.83 21.76
N ASP A 108 -30.09 35.43 22.70
CA ASP A 108 -28.65 35.28 22.49
C ASP A 108 -28.33 34.16 21.47
N ARG A 109 -29.02 33.01 21.53
CA ARG A 109 -28.77 31.88 20.61
C ARG A 109 -29.35 32.07 19.21
N VAL A 110 -30.49 32.76 19.11
CA VAL A 110 -31.12 33.03 17.80
C VAL A 110 -30.27 34.03 17.02
N ARG A 111 -29.73 35.06 17.70
CA ARG A 111 -28.77 35.99 17.09
C ARG A 111 -27.50 35.30 16.61
N ASP A 112 -26.97 34.33 17.36
CA ASP A 112 -25.78 33.58 16.94
C ASP A 112 -26.05 32.70 15.71
N ILE A 113 -27.27 32.13 15.58
CA ILE A 113 -27.67 31.37 14.39
C ILE A 113 -27.86 32.29 13.19
N ASP A 114 -28.55 33.42 13.35
CA ASP A 114 -28.73 34.39 12.27
C ASP A 114 -27.39 35.01 11.82
N ALA A 115 -26.48 35.26 12.76
CA ALA A 115 -25.12 35.71 12.47
C ALA A 115 -24.29 34.63 11.77
N LEU A 116 -24.42 33.36 12.16
CA LEU A 116 -23.76 32.23 11.51
C LEU A 116 -24.31 31.99 10.10
N ASP A 117 -25.63 32.11 9.92
CA ASP A 117 -26.29 31.96 8.62
C ASP A 117 -25.91 33.12 7.69
N ALA A 118 -25.78 34.34 8.23
CA ALA A 118 -25.24 35.48 7.50
C ALA A 118 -23.78 35.29 7.08
N LEU A 119 -22.93 34.71 7.95
CA LEU A 119 -21.54 34.36 7.63
C LEU A 119 -21.46 33.28 6.55
N LEU A 120 -22.27 32.22 6.65
CA LEU A 120 -22.33 31.14 5.66
C LEU A 120 -22.89 31.61 4.31
N ALA A 121 -23.84 32.54 4.31
CA ALA A 121 -24.37 33.15 3.09
C ALA A 121 -23.34 34.06 2.38
N HIS A 122 -22.36 34.61 3.12
CA HIS A 122 -21.29 35.45 2.56
C HIS A 122 -20.05 34.64 2.11
N ASP A 123 -19.77 33.49 2.72
CA ASP A 123 -18.66 32.60 2.34
C ASP A 123 -19.06 31.62 1.22
N SER A 124 -19.29 32.16 0.02
CA SER A 124 -19.20 31.37 -1.23
C SER A 124 -17.79 31.49 -1.83
N GLY A 125 -16.76 31.29 -1.01
CA GLY A 125 -15.39 31.11 -1.49
C GLY A 125 -15.26 29.77 -2.24
N PRO A 126 -14.48 29.69 -3.33
CA PRO A 126 -14.28 28.43 -4.05
C PRO A 126 -13.70 27.37 -3.11
N PRO A 127 -14.03 26.07 -3.28
CA PRO A 127 -13.58 25.02 -2.38
C PRO A 127 -12.04 24.94 -2.38
N GLY A 128 -11.44 25.58 -1.38
CA GLY A 128 -10.02 25.49 -1.08
C GLY A 128 -9.70 24.06 -0.68
N GLY A 129 -8.85 23.41 -1.46
CA GLY A 129 -8.50 21.99 -1.33
C GLY A 129 -8.20 21.58 0.11
N GLY A 130 -8.95 20.59 0.59
CA GLY A 130 -8.79 19.98 1.90
C GLY A 130 -7.40 19.41 2.09
N ARG A 131 -6.58 20.11 2.88
CA ARG A 131 -5.48 19.55 3.67
C ARG A 131 -5.66 19.95 5.13
N GLY A 132 -6.78 19.52 5.71
CA GLY A 132 -6.94 19.49 7.16
C GLY A 132 -6.89 18.03 7.59
N ALA A 133 -5.82 17.61 8.25
CA ALA A 133 -5.80 16.32 8.93
C ALA A 133 -6.95 16.33 9.95
N VAL A 134 -7.81 15.32 9.88
CA VAL A 134 -8.91 15.12 10.84
C VAL A 134 -8.29 14.99 12.24
N PRO A 135 -8.68 15.83 13.22
CA PRO A 135 -8.24 15.64 14.59
C PRO A 135 -8.72 14.30 15.10
N THR A 136 -7.80 13.44 15.54
CA THR A 136 -8.15 12.22 16.26
C THR A 136 -8.70 12.61 17.62
N ASP A 137 -9.95 12.26 17.91
CA ASP A 137 -10.56 12.46 19.23
C ASP A 137 -9.65 11.87 20.31
N GLY A 138 -9.02 12.75 21.09
CA GLY A 138 -8.27 12.37 22.28
C GLY A 138 -9.22 11.76 23.29
N SER A 139 -8.83 10.61 23.85
CA SER A 139 -9.61 9.87 24.85
C SER A 139 -10.11 10.79 25.96
N ALA A 140 -11.43 10.85 26.13
CA ALA A 140 -12.05 11.53 27.26
C ALA A 140 -11.57 10.91 28.59
N PRO A 141 -11.22 11.72 29.61
CA PRO A 141 -10.82 11.19 30.91
C PRO A 141 -12.00 10.46 31.58
N PRO A 142 -11.72 9.41 32.40
CA PRO A 142 -12.78 8.63 33.02
C PRO A 142 -13.61 9.49 33.96
N ALA A 143 -14.93 9.46 33.78
CA ALA A 143 -15.87 10.02 34.74
C ALA A 143 -15.77 9.23 36.06
N GLY A 144 -15.08 9.80 37.04
CA GLY A 144 -15.04 9.32 38.41
C GLY A 144 -16.39 9.53 39.10
N ARG A 145 -16.76 8.55 39.92
CA ARG A 145 -17.96 8.50 40.77
C ARG A 145 -18.11 9.67 41.72
#